data_AF-A0A943PR37-F1
#
_entry.id   AF-A0A943PR37-F1
#
_cell.length_a   1.000
_cell.length_b   1.000
_cell.length_c   1.000
_cell.angle_alpha   90.00
_cell.angle_beta   90.00
_cell.angle_gamma   90.00
#
_symmetry.space_group_name_H-M   'P 1'
#
loop_
_entity.id
_entity.type
_entity.pdbx_description
1 polymer ?
#
loop_
_entity_poly.entity_id
_entity_poly.type
_entity_poly.pdbx_seq_one_letter_code
_entity_poly.pdbx_strand_id
1 'polypeptide(L)'
;MLREEIKDDLLEQLAKNGTTGKYYIDLVDKYMDFWDLENDLIADIKKRGAVVKYDNGGGQKGQKKNDSIDQRIKVSAQMLKILDSIGIKPVSGDPGDDDDEL
;
A
#
# COMPACT_ATOMS: atom_id res chain seq x y z
N MET A 1 -14.20 -6.07 6.75
CA MET A 1 -15.06 -5.65 5.62
C MET A 1 -14.14 -5.05 4.57
N LEU A 2 -13.75 -3.78 4.64
CA LEU A 2 -12.86 -3.17 3.61
C LEU A 2 -11.54 -3.90 3.30
N ARG A 3 -10.79 -4.35 4.32
CA ARG A 3 -9.53 -5.07 4.10
C ARG A 3 -9.73 -6.35 3.28
N GLU A 4 -10.71 -7.15 3.67
CA GLU A 4 -11.03 -8.40 2.98
C GLU A 4 -11.64 -8.12 1.61
N GLU A 5 -12.48 -7.10 1.47
CA GLU A 5 -13.00 -6.65 0.17
C GLU A 5 -11.87 -6.29 -0.80
N ILE A 6 -10.85 -5.55 -0.35
CA ILE A 6 -9.67 -5.23 -1.18
C ILE A 6 -8.92 -6.50 -1.56
N LYS A 7 -8.72 -7.43 -0.62
CA LYS A 7 -8.03 -8.68 -0.88
C LYS A 7 -8.76 -9.53 -1.91
N ASP A 8 -10.07 -9.71 -1.72
CA ASP A 8 -10.92 -10.50 -2.62
C ASP A 8 -10.91 -9.88 -4.02
N ASP A 9 -11.02 -8.55 -4.12
CA ASP A 9 -11.01 -7.84 -5.40
C ASP A 9 -9.66 -8.00 -6.15
N LEU A 10 -8.53 -7.96 -5.44
CA LEU A 10 -7.20 -8.23 -6.01
C LEU A 10 -7.06 -9.68 -6.51
N LEU A 11 -7.59 -10.65 -5.76
CA LEU A 11 -7.58 -12.07 -6.16
C LEU A 11 -8.48 -12.32 -7.38
N GLU A 12 -9.65 -11.66 -7.45
CA GLU A 12 -10.52 -11.73 -8.61
C GLU A 12 -9.87 -11.14 -9.86
N GLN A 13 -9.19 -10.00 -9.73
CA GLN A 13 -8.47 -9.38 -10.84
C GLN A 13 -7.31 -10.26 -11.34
N LEU A 14 -6.58 -10.92 -10.44
CA LEU A 14 -5.58 -11.94 -10.82
C LEU A 14 -6.19 -13.08 -11.64
N ALA A 15 -7.34 -13.61 -11.20
CA ALA A 15 -8.04 -14.67 -11.90
C ALA A 15 -8.53 -14.23 -13.29
N LYS A 16 -9.07 -13.02 -13.41
CA LYS A 16 -9.53 -12.42 -14.68
C LYS A 16 -8.37 -12.22 -15.67
N ASN A 17 -7.18 -11.86 -15.20
CA ASN A 17 -6.00 -11.65 -16.02
C ASN A 17 -5.30 -12.96 -16.45
N GLY A 18 -5.85 -14.13 -16.07
CA GLY A 18 -5.22 -15.44 -16.31
C GLY A 18 -3.93 -15.66 -15.49
N THR A 19 -3.61 -14.73 -14.59
CA THR A 19 -2.45 -14.78 -13.72
C THR A 19 -2.73 -15.76 -12.59
N THR A 20 -2.24 -16.99 -12.76
CA THR A 20 -2.49 -18.09 -11.83
C THR A 20 -1.20 -18.55 -11.18
N GLY A 21 -1.31 -19.06 -9.95
CA GLY A 21 -0.19 -19.67 -9.22
C GLY A 21 -0.01 -19.12 -7.82
N LYS A 22 0.53 -19.97 -6.94
CA LYS A 22 0.73 -19.68 -5.51
C LYS A 22 1.59 -18.43 -5.26
N TYR A 23 2.52 -18.13 -6.17
CA TYR A 23 3.37 -16.94 -6.09
C TYR A 23 2.56 -15.64 -6.14
N TYR A 24 1.57 -15.54 -7.04
CA TYR A 24 0.76 -14.33 -7.16
C TYR A 24 -0.22 -14.16 -6.00
N ILE A 25 -0.74 -15.27 -5.46
CA ILE A 25 -1.54 -15.26 -4.24
C ILE A 25 -0.70 -14.73 -3.06
N ASP A 26 0.54 -15.22 -2.91
CA ASP A 26 1.48 -14.74 -1.90
C ASP A 26 1.86 -13.26 -2.07
N LEU A 27 1.93 -12.75 -3.31
CA LEU A 27 2.09 -11.32 -3.56
C LEU A 27 0.88 -10.50 -3.09
N VAL A 28 -0.34 -10.99 -3.28
CA VAL A 28 -1.56 -10.33 -2.74
C VAL A 28 -1.54 -10.34 -1.22
N ASP A 29 -1.19 -11.46 -0.59
CA ASP A 29 -1.07 -11.52 0.86
C ASP A 29 -0.03 -10.51 1.40
N LYS A 30 1.13 -10.42 0.75
CA LYS A 30 2.15 -9.40 1.08
C LYS A 30 1.64 -7.98 0.88
N TYR A 31 0.85 -7.71 -0.15
CA TYR A 31 0.23 -6.41 -0.36
C TYR A 31 -0.69 -6.06 0.83
N MET A 32 -1.48 -7.03 1.30
CA MET A 32 -2.38 -6.82 2.43
C MET A 32 -1.65 -6.61 3.75
N ASP A 33 -0.50 -7.27 3.97
CA ASP A 33 0.37 -7.00 5.13
C ASP A 33 0.91 -5.55 5.10
N PHE A 34 1.31 -5.07 3.92
CA PHE A 34 1.73 -3.67 3.76
C PHE A 34 0.56 -2.70 3.93
N TRP A 35 -0.65 -3.06 3.49
CA TRP A 35 -1.84 -2.24 3.68
C TRP A 35 -2.15 -2.04 5.17
N ASP A 36 -2.06 -3.10 5.98
CA ASP A 36 -2.22 -2.99 7.45
C ASP A 36 -1.16 -2.07 8.05
N LEU A 37 0.11 -2.28 7.68
CA LEU A 37 1.22 -1.43 8.15
C LEU A 37 1.05 0.03 7.72
N GLU A 38 0.60 0.31 6.49
CA GLU A 38 0.36 1.68 6.04
C GLU A 38 -0.73 2.35 6.89
N ASN A 39 -1.81 1.65 7.21
CA ASN A 39 -2.88 2.16 8.07
C ASN A 39 -2.38 2.47 9.48
N ASP A 40 -1.54 1.63 10.06
CA ASP A 40 -0.90 1.89 11.35
C ASP A 40 -0.02 3.15 11.31
N LEU A 41 0.77 3.33 10.25
CA LEU A 41 1.59 4.52 10.05
C LEU A 41 0.74 5.78 9.85
N ILE A 42 -0.37 5.69 9.13
CA ILE A 42 -1.34 6.80 8.97
C ILE A 42 -1.97 7.15 10.32
N ALA A 43 -2.40 6.15 11.09
CA ALA A 43 -2.99 6.35 12.40
C ALA A 43 -2.01 7.04 13.36
N ASP A 44 -0.75 6.61 13.34
CA ASP A 44 0.32 7.24 14.10
C ASP A 44 0.54 8.70 13.70
N ILE A 45 0.65 9.00 12.41
CA ILE A 45 0.83 10.37 11.90
C ILE A 45 -0.34 11.25 12.32
N LYS A 46 -1.58 10.76 12.21
CA LYS A 46 -2.78 11.50 12.66
C LYS A 46 -2.75 11.78 14.16
N LYS A 47 -2.25 10.83 14.95
CA LYS A 47 -2.20 10.93 16.41
C LYS A 47 -1.08 11.83 16.91
N ARG A 48 0.14 11.68 16.38
CA ARG A 48 1.35 12.36 16.87
C ARG A 48 1.73 13.61 16.06
N GLY A 49 1.14 13.80 14.89
CA GLY A 49 1.46 14.89 13.98
C GLY A 49 2.77 14.67 13.23
N ALA A 50 3.15 15.68 12.42
CA ALA A 50 4.35 15.62 11.59
C ALA A 50 5.66 15.82 12.36
N VAL A 51 5.57 16.44 13.54
CA VAL A 51 6.70 16.73 14.42
C VAL A 51 6.40 16.15 15.79
N VAL A 52 7.31 15.35 16.31
CA VAL A 52 7.15 14.60 17.57
C VAL A 52 8.24 15.01 18.55
N LYS A 53 7.88 15.06 19.83
CA LYS A 53 8.86 15.29 20.90
C LYS A 53 9.65 14.00 21.14
N TYR A 54 10.93 14.14 21.42
CA TYR A 54 11.75 13.07 21.98
C TYR A 54 12.34 13.54 23.31
N ASP A 55 12.55 12.60 24.21
CA ASP A 55 13.26 12.79 25.47
C ASP A 55 14.06 11.52 25.74
N ASN A 56 15.37 11.60 25.56
CA ASN A 56 16.28 10.47 25.74
C ASN A 56 16.90 10.44 27.14
N GLY A 57 16.48 11.32 28.05
CA GLY A 57 17.10 11.51 29.36
C GLY A 57 18.38 12.34 29.31
N GLY A 58 18.96 12.63 30.49
CA GLY A 58 20.20 13.41 30.59
C GLY A 58 20.13 14.85 30.04
N GLY A 59 18.91 15.41 29.90
CA GLY A 59 18.69 16.74 29.31
C GLY A 59 18.55 16.75 27.79
N GLN A 60 18.71 15.62 27.10
CA GLN A 60 18.56 15.51 25.65
C GLN A 60 17.09 15.35 25.26
N LYS A 61 16.44 16.49 25.06
CA LYS A 61 15.05 16.59 24.62
C LYS A 61 14.89 17.61 23.51
N GLY A 62 13.91 17.39 22.65
CA GLY A 62 13.67 18.28 21.52
C GLY A 62 12.49 17.83 20.68
N GLN A 63 12.44 18.36 19.46
CA GLN A 63 11.47 17.96 18.45
C GLN A 63 12.21 17.35 17.27
N LYS A 64 11.62 16.32 16.68
CA LYS A 64 12.09 15.68 15.45
C LYS A 64 10.93 15.40 14.52
N LYS A 65 11.21 15.12 13.26
CA LYS A 65 10.20 14.62 12.32
C LYS A 65 9.61 13.31 12.83
N ASN A 66 8.32 13.09 12.58
CA ASN A 66 7.72 11.78 12.80
C ASN A 66 8.28 10.76 11.79
N ASP A 67 9.03 9.77 12.28
CA ASP A 67 9.65 8.72 11.47
C ASP A 67 8.62 7.92 10.65
N SER A 68 7.36 7.85 11.11
CA SER A 68 6.27 7.18 10.40
C SER A 68 5.96 7.81 9.03
N ILE A 69 6.30 9.08 8.80
CA ILE A 69 6.13 9.73 7.49
C ILE A 69 7.02 9.08 6.44
N ASP A 70 8.31 8.91 6.75
CA ASP A 70 9.27 8.34 5.81
C ASP A 70 9.07 6.84 5.63
N GLN A 71 8.66 6.15 6.69
CA GLN A 71 8.26 4.75 6.61
C GLN A 71 7.04 4.57 5.72
N ARG A 72 6.03 5.44 5.84
CA ARG A 72 4.83 5.37 5.00
C ARG A 72 5.18 5.48 3.52
N ILE A 73 5.98 6.48 3.13
CA ILE A 73 6.40 6.66 1.73
C ILE A 73 7.09 5.39 1.19
N LYS A 74 7.94 4.74 2.01
CA LYS A 74 8.60 3.49 1.62
C LYS A 74 7.61 2.33 1.48
N VAL A 75 6.66 2.21 2.42
CA VAL A 75 5.60 1.18 2.36
C VAL A 75 4.74 1.37 1.11
N SER A 76 4.23 2.58 0.86
CA SER A 76 3.42 2.88 -0.33
C SER A 76 4.20 2.56 -1.63
N ALA A 77 5.50 2.87 -1.67
CA ALA A 77 6.34 2.53 -2.82
C ALA A 77 6.51 1.02 -3.05
N GLN A 78 6.57 0.21 -1.99
CA GLN A 78 6.59 -1.25 -2.13
C GLN A 78 5.23 -1.80 -2.55
N MET A 79 4.14 -1.24 -2.02
CA MET A 79 2.78 -1.59 -2.44
C MET A 79 2.57 -1.37 -3.94
N LEU A 80 3.01 -0.23 -4.48
CA LEU A 80 2.94 0.05 -5.92
C LEU A 80 3.73 -0.98 -6.75
N LYS A 81 4.93 -1.36 -6.31
CA LYS A 81 5.72 -2.40 -7.01
C LYS A 81 5.06 -3.77 -6.99
N ILE A 82 4.35 -4.11 -5.92
CA ILE A 82 3.58 -5.36 -5.84
C ILE A 82 2.42 -5.30 -6.85
N LEU A 83 1.68 -4.19 -6.90
CA LEU A 83 0.61 -3.98 -7.89
C LEU A 83 1.11 -4.12 -9.33
N ASP A 84 2.27 -3.52 -9.64
CA ASP A 84 2.94 -3.68 -10.94
C ASP A 84 3.28 -5.15 -11.22
N SER A 85 3.77 -5.88 -10.21
CA SER A 85 4.18 -7.29 -10.34
C SER A 85 3.03 -8.26 -10.53
N ILE A 86 1.84 -7.95 -9.99
CA ILE A 86 0.62 -8.76 -10.19
C ILE A 86 -0.10 -8.42 -11.50
N GLY A 87 0.38 -7.41 -12.24
CA GLY A 87 -0.18 -7.03 -13.55
C GLY A 87 -1.56 -6.38 -13.45
N ILE A 88 -1.96 -5.91 -12.26
CA ILE A 88 -3.18 -5.15 -12.07
C ILE A 88 -2.88 -3.70 -12.47
N LYS A 89 -3.34 -3.31 -13.65
CA LYS A 89 -3.39 -1.90 -14.04
C LYS A 89 -4.63 -1.27 -13.41
N PRO A 90 -4.58 0.00 -12.98
CA PRO A 90 -5.79 0.72 -12.64
C PRO A 90 -6.73 0.63 -13.85
N VAL A 91 -7.94 0.09 -13.63
CA VAL A 91 -9.01 0.23 -14.61
C VAL A 91 -9.39 1.70 -14.57
N SER A 92 -8.74 2.52 -15.40
CA SER A 92 -9.26 3.85 -15.70
C SER A 92 -10.65 3.60 -16.27
N GLY A 93 -11.68 4.02 -15.54
CA GLY A 93 -13.06 3.95 -15.99
C GLY A 93 -13.31 4.94 -17.12
N ASP A 94 -12.65 4.72 -18.24
CA ASP A 94 -12.95 5.37 -19.50
C ASP A 94 -13.69 4.34 -20.39
N PRO A 95 -15.01 4.46 -20.54
CA PRO A 95 -15.75 3.69 -21.52
C PRO A 95 -15.51 4.35 -22.89
N GLY A 96 -14.38 4.07 -23.52
CA GLY A 96 -14.13 4.57 -24.88
C GLY A 96 -12.67 4.59 -25.28
N ASP A 97 -12.12 3.43 -25.64
CA ASP A 97 -11.29 3.26 -26.84
C ASP A 97 -11.01 1.75 -27.02
N ASP A 98 -12.08 1.01 -27.33
CA ASP A 98 -11.96 -0.12 -28.25
C ASP A 98 -12.25 0.47 -29.65
N ASP A 99 -11.18 0.86 -30.35
CA ASP A 99 -11.01 1.01 -31.81
C ASP A 99 -9.55 1.50 -31.97
N ASP A 100 -8.65 0.91 -32.74
CA ASP A 100 -8.82 0.11 -33.95
C ASP A 100 -7.51 -0.64 -34.25
N GLU A 101 -7.65 -1.74 -34.95
CA GLU A 101 -6.61 -2.57 -35.56
C GLU A 101 -5.59 -1.78 -36.40
N LEU A 102 -4.30 -2.18 -36.33
CA LEU A 102 -3.41 -2.53 -37.47
C LEU A 102 -2.03 -3.02 -37.01
#